data_AF-A0A7S4C5X2-F1
#
_entry.id   AF-A0A7S4C5X2-F1
#
_cell.length_a   1.000
_cell.length_b   1.000
_cell.length_c   1.000
_cell.angle_alpha   90.00
_cell.angle_beta   90.00
_cell.angle_gamma   90.00
#
_symmetry.space_group_name_H-M   'P 1'
#
loop_
_entity.id
_entity.type
_entity.pdbx_description
1 polymer ?
#
loop_
_entity_poly.entity_id
_entity_poly.type
_entity_poly.pdbx_seq_one_letter_code
_entity_poly.pdbx_strand_id
1 'polypeptide(L)'
;MVSADFNLPAFAATVLPKLRVVVMLREPSTRLWAAFWSYGQFPARYGASLAGFSYYFGNQSKAFLDCAERYGTRSCALRFEAHGPEQAGVYYHCDQLIKGMYALFLREWAMYFDKLIVIRTDDYFRMPFRHVRRVWRWLGLPHARPLEMQQAENVPVHDELKDVNRKHGEPPEDLLRPIRRFYAPFNRALARLQRDSGLVTGDWAEE
;
A
#
# COMPACT_ATOMS: atom_id res chain seq x y z
N MET A 1 28.74 15.38 8.92
CA MET A 1 27.79 15.05 10.00
C MET A 1 26.74 14.13 9.39
N VAL A 2 26.85 12.83 9.62
CA VAL A 2 25.86 11.86 9.12
C VAL A 2 24.63 12.05 10.01
N SER A 3 23.62 12.75 9.51
CA SER A 3 22.28 12.66 10.10
C SER A 3 21.93 11.18 10.10
N ALA A 4 21.80 10.57 11.29
CA ALA A 4 21.20 9.26 11.41
C ALA A 4 19.72 9.46 11.10
N ASP A 5 19.39 9.54 9.82
CA ASP A 5 18.01 9.64 9.37
C ASP A 5 17.29 8.42 9.92
N PHE A 6 16.31 8.65 10.80
CA PHE A 6 15.57 7.58 11.43
C PHE A 6 14.95 6.68 10.36
N ASN A 7 15.41 5.43 10.32
CA ASN A 7 14.95 4.41 9.40
C ASN A 7 14.26 3.31 10.20
N LEU A 8 12.92 3.26 10.14
CA LEU A 8 12.11 2.33 10.93
C LEU A 8 12.55 0.85 10.74
N PRO A 9 12.77 0.34 9.51
CA PRO A 9 13.38 -0.97 9.29
C PRO A 9 14.68 -1.22 10.09
N ALA A 10 15.62 -0.27 10.07
CA ALA A 10 16.91 -0.41 10.76
C ALA A 10 16.73 -0.44 12.28
N PHE A 11 15.89 0.46 12.80
CA PHE A 11 15.54 0.48 14.22
C PHE A 11 14.88 -0.84 14.64
N ALA A 12 13.86 -1.29 13.91
CA ALA A 12 13.14 -2.53 14.17
C ALA A 12 14.08 -3.75 14.15
N ALA A 13 15.03 -3.82 13.22
CA ALA A 13 16.00 -4.92 13.16
C ALA A 13 16.97 -4.91 14.34
N THR A 14 17.29 -3.72 14.86
CA THR A 14 18.15 -3.55 16.03
C THR A 14 17.44 -4.02 17.30
N VAL A 15 16.17 -3.62 17.49
CA VAL A 15 15.42 -3.95 18.71
C VAL A 15 14.73 -5.31 18.67
N LEU A 16 14.43 -5.85 17.48
CA LEU A 16 13.71 -7.10 17.26
C LEU A 16 14.42 -7.97 16.20
N PRO A 17 15.61 -8.51 16.48
CA PRO A 17 16.42 -9.23 15.48
C PRO A 17 15.78 -10.53 14.96
N LYS A 18 14.73 -11.03 15.62
CA LYS A 18 13.99 -12.23 15.23
C LYS A 18 12.62 -11.91 14.61
N LEU A 19 12.33 -10.63 14.34
CA LEU A 19 11.06 -10.20 13.77
C LEU A 19 10.77 -10.92 12.46
N ARG A 20 9.51 -11.31 12.31
CA ARG A 20 8.95 -11.86 11.07
C ARG A 20 7.90 -10.88 10.58
N VAL A 21 8.06 -10.37 9.37
CA VAL A 21 7.21 -9.32 8.81
C VAL A 21 6.21 -9.94 7.84
N VAL A 22 4.91 -9.74 8.11
CA VAL A 22 3.83 -10.07 7.17
C VAL A 22 3.30 -8.77 6.59
N VAL A 23 3.31 -8.66 5.26
CA VAL A 23 2.83 -7.47 4.54
C VAL A 23 1.63 -7.84 3.69
N MET A 24 0.54 -7.09 3.85
CA MET A 24 -0.65 -7.22 3.00
C MET A 24 -0.74 -6.05 2.02
N LEU A 25 -0.88 -6.34 0.74
CA LEU A 25 -0.92 -5.35 -0.33
C LEU A 25 -2.24 -5.45 -1.11
N ARG A 26 -2.89 -4.31 -1.34
CA ARG A 26 -4.06 -4.21 -2.22
C ARG A 26 -3.62 -3.54 -3.52
N GLU A 27 -4.32 -3.78 -4.62
CA GLU A 27 -4.11 -3.02 -5.86
C GLU A 27 -4.12 -1.51 -5.55
N PRO A 28 -3.07 -0.76 -5.92
CA PRO A 28 -2.81 0.56 -5.37
C PRO A 28 -3.85 1.61 -5.78
N SER A 29 -4.53 1.43 -6.92
CA SER A 29 -5.55 2.36 -7.42
C SER A 29 -6.84 2.25 -6.61
N THR A 30 -7.33 1.04 -6.38
CA THR A 30 -8.48 0.74 -5.51
C THR A 30 -8.16 1.03 -4.04
N ARG A 31 -6.91 0.83 -3.61
CA ARG A 31 -6.43 1.27 -2.29
C ARG A 31 -6.51 2.79 -2.14
N LEU A 32 -6.12 3.54 -3.18
CA LEU A 32 -6.19 5.00 -3.18
C LEU A 32 -7.65 5.48 -3.18
N TRP A 33 -8.53 4.81 -3.93
CA TRP A 33 -9.98 5.05 -3.90
C TRP A 33 -10.55 4.86 -2.49
N ALA A 34 -10.26 3.72 -1.84
CA ALA A 34 -10.70 3.46 -0.48
C ALA A 34 -10.19 4.54 0.48
N ALA A 35 -8.90 4.90 0.40
CA ALA A 35 -8.32 5.93 1.24
C ALA A 35 -9.00 7.29 1.07
N PHE A 36 -9.33 7.70 -0.17
CA PHE A 36 -10.01 8.97 -0.40
C PHE A 36 -11.34 9.05 0.35
N TRP A 37 -12.15 8.00 0.34
CA TRP A 37 -13.46 8.02 0.99
C TRP A 37 -13.43 7.73 2.48
N SER A 38 -12.49 6.91 2.95
CA SER A 38 -12.36 6.57 4.37
C SER A 38 -11.83 7.71 5.22
N TYR A 39 -10.93 8.52 4.65
CA TYR A 39 -10.33 9.66 5.34
C TYR A 39 -11.09 10.94 4.97
N GLY A 40 -12.08 11.30 5.80
CA GLY A 40 -13.03 12.38 5.55
C GLY A 40 -12.41 13.76 5.24
N GLN A 41 -11.14 13.97 5.58
CA GLN A 41 -10.40 15.17 5.20
C GLN A 41 -10.18 15.33 3.68
N PHE A 42 -10.03 14.24 2.92
CA PHE A 42 -9.82 14.35 1.46
C PHE A 42 -11.11 14.76 0.73
N PRO A 43 -12.28 14.13 0.96
CA PRO A 43 -13.52 14.58 0.34
C PRO A 43 -13.93 15.97 0.83
N ALA A 44 -13.62 16.34 2.08
CA ALA A 44 -13.85 17.69 2.58
C ALA A 44 -12.98 18.74 1.85
N ARG A 45 -11.74 18.40 1.50
CA ARG A 45 -10.81 19.32 0.82
C ARG A 45 -11.03 19.40 -0.69
N TYR A 46 -11.23 18.26 -1.34
CA TYR A 46 -11.23 18.12 -2.81
C TYR A 46 -12.64 17.98 -3.39
N GLY A 47 -13.66 17.79 -2.55
CA GLY A 47 -15.05 17.55 -2.93
C GLY A 47 -15.42 16.07 -2.86
N ALA A 48 -16.55 15.76 -2.22
CA ALA A 48 -17.07 14.40 -2.08
C ALA A 48 -17.76 13.91 -3.38
N SER A 49 -16.99 13.80 -4.46
CA SER A 49 -17.47 13.38 -5.78
C SER A 49 -16.38 12.69 -6.60
N LEU A 50 -16.75 12.06 -7.72
CA LEU A 50 -15.80 11.52 -8.69
C LEU A 50 -14.84 12.60 -9.20
N ALA A 51 -15.36 13.80 -9.49
CA ALA A 51 -14.54 14.93 -9.91
C ALA A 51 -13.55 15.35 -8.81
N GLY A 52 -13.98 15.31 -7.55
CA GLY A 52 -13.11 15.60 -6.41
C GLY A 52 -12.00 14.56 -6.23
N PHE A 53 -12.31 13.27 -6.43
CA PHE A 53 -11.28 12.22 -6.42
C PHE A 53 -10.29 12.35 -7.58
N SER A 54 -10.76 12.65 -8.79
CA SER A 54 -9.88 12.92 -9.95
C SER A 54 -8.99 14.15 -9.70
N TYR A 55 -9.54 15.22 -9.13
CA TYR A 55 -8.78 16.42 -8.78
C TYR A 55 -7.76 16.14 -7.67
N TYR A 56 -8.12 15.34 -6.66
CA TYR A 56 -7.21 14.84 -5.64
C TYR A 56 -6.04 14.07 -6.25
N PHE A 57 -6.31 13.08 -7.10
CA PHE A 57 -5.25 12.31 -7.75
C PHE A 57 -4.36 13.19 -8.62
N GLY A 58 -4.92 14.08 -9.45
CA GLY A 58 -4.16 14.98 -10.30
C GLY A 58 -3.25 15.92 -9.51
N ASN A 59 -3.77 16.51 -8.43
CA ASN A 59 -3.02 17.41 -7.56
C ASN A 59 -1.85 16.69 -6.85
N GLN A 60 -2.11 15.53 -6.24
CA GLN A 60 -1.12 14.78 -5.48
C GLN A 60 -0.07 14.12 -6.39
N SER A 61 -0.50 13.54 -7.52
CA SER A 61 0.43 12.93 -8.48
C SER A 61 1.34 13.96 -9.13
N LYS A 62 0.82 15.14 -9.49
CA LYS A 62 1.66 16.24 -9.99
C LYS A 62 2.70 16.65 -8.95
N ALA A 63 2.29 16.92 -7.71
CA ALA A 63 3.21 17.33 -6.66
C ALA A 63 4.31 16.27 -6.40
N PHE A 64 3.95 14.99 -6.46
CA PHE A 64 4.92 13.91 -6.35
C PHE A 64 5.89 13.87 -7.54
N LEU A 65 5.39 14.01 -8.77
CA LEU A 65 6.22 13.99 -9.97
C LEU A 65 7.19 15.18 -10.02
N ASP A 66 6.73 16.38 -9.68
CA ASP A 66 7.56 17.58 -9.60
C ASP A 66 8.68 17.40 -8.56
N CYS A 67 8.38 16.79 -7.39
CA CYS A 67 9.40 16.40 -6.42
C CYS A 67 10.37 15.37 -7.01
N ALA A 68 9.85 14.31 -7.64
CA ALA A 68 10.65 13.20 -8.13
C ALA A 68 11.61 13.63 -9.26
N GLU A 69 11.22 14.60 -10.07
CA GLU A 69 12.08 15.22 -11.08
C GLU A 69 13.27 15.94 -10.43
N ARG A 70 13.04 16.65 -9.32
CA ARG A 70 14.07 17.46 -8.65
C ARG A 70 14.98 16.68 -7.71
N TYR A 71 14.42 15.73 -6.95
CA TYR A 71 15.12 15.05 -5.85
C TYR A 71 15.21 13.53 -6.03
N GLY A 72 14.60 12.99 -7.09
CA GLY A 72 14.56 11.57 -7.38
C GLY A 72 13.40 10.84 -6.69
N THR A 73 12.80 9.90 -7.41
CA THR A 73 11.61 9.16 -6.99
C THR A 73 11.74 8.50 -5.61
N ARG A 74 12.87 7.83 -5.33
CA ARG A 74 13.09 7.16 -4.03
C ARG A 74 13.14 8.18 -2.89
N SER A 75 13.80 9.31 -3.10
CA SER A 75 13.96 10.35 -2.08
C SER A 75 12.60 10.98 -1.73
N CYS A 76 11.79 11.29 -2.74
CA CYS A 76 10.45 11.84 -2.54
C CYS A 76 9.49 10.85 -1.89
N ALA A 77 9.53 9.57 -2.25
CA ALA A 77 8.65 8.58 -1.61
C ALA A 77 8.98 8.35 -0.13
N LEU A 78 10.27 8.43 0.26
CA LEU A 78 10.69 8.17 1.63
C LEU A 78 10.70 9.41 2.52
N ARG A 79 10.81 10.62 1.93
CA ARG A 79 11.12 11.85 2.66
C ARG A 79 10.46 13.09 2.04
N PHE A 80 9.24 12.95 1.52
CA PHE A 80 8.56 14.00 0.76
C PHE A 80 8.61 15.38 1.45
N GLU A 81 8.09 15.45 2.67
CA GLU A 81 8.00 16.68 3.46
C GLU A 81 9.35 17.29 3.88
N ALA A 82 10.44 16.50 3.82
CA ALA A 82 11.78 16.95 4.20
C ALA A 82 12.49 17.76 3.10
N HIS A 83 11.96 17.79 1.88
CA HIS A 83 12.57 18.49 0.74
C HIS A 83 12.34 20.01 0.74
N GLY A 84 11.49 20.53 1.62
CA GLY A 84 11.34 21.96 1.87
C GLY A 84 9.89 22.42 1.97
N PRO A 85 9.67 23.75 2.10
CA PRO A 85 8.34 24.34 2.30
C PRO A 85 7.34 24.02 1.20
N GLU A 86 7.80 23.80 -0.03
CA GLU A 86 6.96 23.42 -1.16
C GLU A 86 6.31 22.04 -0.93
N GLN A 87 7.12 21.02 -0.63
CA GLN A 87 6.63 19.66 -0.37
C GLN A 87 5.89 19.56 0.97
N ALA A 88 6.38 20.25 2.01
CA ALA A 88 5.68 20.36 3.29
C ALA A 88 4.34 21.13 3.16
N GLY A 89 4.18 21.98 2.15
CA GLY A 89 2.94 22.71 1.89
C GLY A 89 1.86 21.89 1.16
N VAL A 90 2.23 20.75 0.56
CA VAL A 90 1.27 19.86 -0.10
C VAL A 90 0.35 19.24 0.95
N TYR A 91 -0.95 19.35 0.73
CA TYR A 91 -1.96 18.85 1.66
C TYR A 91 -1.76 17.34 1.93
N TYR A 92 -1.48 17.00 3.19
CA TYR A 92 -1.11 15.64 3.64
C TYR A 92 0.06 15.00 2.87
N HIS A 93 0.95 15.80 2.27
CA HIS A 93 2.27 15.37 1.78
C HIS A 93 2.26 14.16 0.83
N CYS A 94 1.25 14.04 -0.02
CA CYS A 94 1.05 12.89 -0.91
C CYS A 94 0.97 11.54 -0.19
N ASP A 95 0.66 11.49 1.11
CA ASP A 95 0.81 10.29 1.95
C ASP A 95 0.12 9.04 1.39
N GLN A 96 -1.15 9.14 0.99
CA GLN A 96 -1.89 8.02 0.45
C GLN A 96 -1.43 7.66 -0.96
N LEU A 97 -1.05 8.63 -1.79
CA LEU A 97 -0.47 8.31 -3.09
C LEU A 97 0.84 7.54 -2.93
N ILE A 98 1.73 8.04 -2.07
CA ILE A 98 3.05 7.46 -1.82
C ILE A 98 2.92 6.04 -1.24
N LYS A 99 1.97 5.79 -0.32
CA LYS A 99 1.73 4.46 0.27
C LYS A 99 1.47 3.35 -0.76
N GLY A 100 0.99 3.67 -1.97
CA GLY A 100 0.81 2.71 -3.05
C GLY A 100 2.10 2.27 -3.77
N MET A 101 3.23 2.96 -3.54
CA MET A 101 4.52 2.70 -4.18
C MET A 101 5.30 1.58 -3.47
N TYR A 102 4.66 0.43 -3.29
CA TYR A 102 5.12 -0.64 -2.38
C TYR A 102 6.56 -1.11 -2.61
N ALA A 103 7.00 -1.15 -3.86
CA ALA A 103 8.37 -1.57 -4.21
C ALA A 103 9.45 -0.72 -3.53
N LEU A 104 9.20 0.57 -3.33
CA LEU A 104 10.16 1.48 -2.69
C LEU A 104 10.31 1.13 -1.21
N PHE A 105 9.21 0.93 -0.50
CA PHE A 105 9.23 0.58 0.92
C PHE A 105 9.72 -0.84 1.17
N LEU A 106 9.21 -1.82 0.42
CA LEU A 106 9.57 -3.23 0.61
C LEU A 106 11.05 -3.49 0.39
N ARG A 107 11.72 -2.71 -0.48
CA ARG A 107 13.18 -2.77 -0.61
C ARG A 107 13.87 -2.36 0.68
N GLU A 108 13.44 -1.27 1.33
CA GLU A 108 14.00 -0.84 2.62
C GLU A 108 13.84 -1.91 3.69
N TRP A 109 12.67 -2.56 3.76
CA TRP A 109 12.43 -3.63 4.73
C TRP A 109 13.24 -4.89 4.42
N ALA A 110 13.35 -5.29 3.15
CA ALA A 110 14.09 -6.49 2.74
C ALA A 110 15.61 -6.38 2.97
N MET A 111 16.17 -5.18 3.12
CA MET A 111 17.58 -5.01 3.49
C MET A 111 17.89 -5.47 4.92
N TYR A 112 16.89 -5.50 5.81
CA TYR A 112 17.09 -5.81 7.23
C TYR A 112 16.40 -7.11 7.68
N PHE A 113 15.42 -7.60 6.92
CA PHE A 113 14.64 -8.77 7.29
C PHE A 113 14.57 -9.80 6.17
N ASP A 114 15.24 -10.94 6.38
CA ASP A 114 15.13 -12.12 5.49
C ASP A 114 13.76 -12.81 5.62
N LYS A 115 13.10 -12.63 6.78
CA LYS A 115 11.80 -13.22 7.08
C LYS A 115 10.70 -12.19 6.82
N LEU A 116 10.45 -11.94 5.54
CA LEU A 116 9.33 -11.14 5.06
C LEU A 116 8.45 -11.95 4.11
N ILE A 117 7.13 -11.90 4.30
CA ILE A 117 6.16 -12.50 3.38
C ILE A 117 5.15 -11.45 2.93
N VAL A 118 4.87 -11.44 1.62
CA VAL A 118 3.84 -10.60 1.01
C VAL A 118 2.59 -11.42 0.69
N ILE A 119 1.43 -10.85 1.00
CA ILE A 119 0.11 -11.40 0.71
C ILE A 119 -0.69 -10.35 -0.04
N ARG A 120 -1.25 -10.71 -1.20
CA ARG A 120 -2.23 -9.86 -1.87
C ARG A 120 -3.55 -9.91 -1.10
N THR A 121 -4.08 -8.75 -0.75
CA THR A 121 -5.32 -8.60 -0.01
C THR A 121 -6.51 -9.22 -0.77
N ASP A 122 -6.51 -9.13 -2.10
CA ASP A 122 -7.55 -9.74 -2.94
C ASP A 122 -7.51 -11.27 -2.86
N ASP A 123 -6.32 -11.88 -2.83
CA ASP A 123 -6.18 -13.33 -2.63
C ASP A 123 -6.61 -13.74 -1.22
N TYR A 124 -6.25 -12.93 -0.22
CA TYR A 124 -6.68 -13.14 1.16
C TYR A 124 -8.21 -13.14 1.24
N PHE A 125 -8.91 -12.15 0.70
CA PHE A 125 -10.37 -12.12 0.78
C PHE A 125 -11.05 -13.22 -0.05
N ARG A 126 -10.42 -13.71 -1.13
CA ARG A 126 -10.92 -14.88 -1.90
C ARG A 126 -10.80 -16.19 -1.12
N MET A 127 -9.71 -16.38 -0.37
CA MET A 127 -9.45 -17.60 0.39
C MET A 127 -8.78 -17.33 1.77
N PRO A 128 -9.46 -16.70 2.74
CA PRO A 128 -8.83 -16.20 3.97
C PRO A 128 -8.05 -17.27 4.72
N PHE A 129 -8.67 -18.43 4.97
CA PHE A 129 -8.05 -19.55 5.68
C PHE A 129 -6.88 -20.20 4.97
N ARG A 130 -6.79 -20.10 3.63
CA ARG A 130 -5.61 -20.55 2.91
C ARG A 130 -4.42 -19.65 3.24
N HIS A 131 -4.63 -18.34 3.25
CA HIS A 131 -3.57 -17.36 3.52
C HIS A 131 -3.19 -17.31 5.01
N VAL A 132 -4.16 -17.40 5.93
CA VAL A 132 -3.88 -17.50 7.38
C VAL A 132 -3.05 -18.74 7.70
N ARG A 133 -3.41 -19.92 7.17
CA ARG A 133 -2.61 -21.15 7.38
C ARG A 133 -1.21 -21.05 6.78
N ARG A 134 -1.05 -20.36 5.63
CA ARG A 134 0.26 -20.06 5.06
C ARG A 134 1.10 -19.21 6.02
N VAL A 135 0.51 -18.17 6.61
CA VAL A 135 1.18 -17.31 7.61
C VAL A 135 1.54 -18.12 8.86
N TRP A 136 0.63 -18.90 9.43
CA TRP A 136 0.92 -19.69 10.64
C TRP A 136 2.06 -20.70 10.42
N ARG A 137 2.03 -21.42 9.30
CA ARG A 137 3.13 -22.32 8.92
C ARG A 137 4.45 -21.55 8.76
N TRP A 138 4.40 -20.40 8.10
CA TRP A 138 5.57 -19.55 7.91
C TRP A 138 6.09 -18.93 9.22
N LEU A 139 5.22 -18.67 10.20
CA LEU A 139 5.57 -18.26 11.56
C LEU A 139 6.12 -19.43 12.40
N GLY A 140 5.99 -20.68 11.93
CA GLY A 140 6.38 -21.87 12.68
C GLY A 140 5.43 -22.19 13.82
N LEU A 141 4.18 -21.74 13.73
CA LEU A 141 3.13 -22.08 14.70
C LEU A 141 2.68 -23.54 14.49
N PRO A 142 2.29 -24.25 15.56
CA PRO A 142 1.69 -25.57 15.44
C PRO A 142 0.40 -25.52 14.62
N HIS A 143 -0.03 -26.68 14.11
CA HIS A 143 -1.34 -26.79 13.47
C HIS A 143 -2.44 -26.38 14.47
N ALA A 144 -3.29 -25.47 14.04
CA ALA A 144 -4.43 -25.04 14.83
C ALA A 144 -5.35 -26.24 15.12
N ARG A 145 -5.77 -26.34 16.37
CA ARG A 145 -6.76 -27.32 16.82
C ARG A 145 -8.11 -27.01 16.16
N PRO A 146 -9.02 -28.01 16.03
CA PRO A 146 -10.33 -27.79 15.43
C PRO A 146 -11.12 -26.61 16.03
N LEU A 147 -11.04 -26.43 17.36
CA LEU A 147 -11.69 -25.31 18.04
C LEU A 147 -11.07 -23.95 17.67
N GLU A 148 -9.75 -23.87 17.56
CA GLU A 148 -9.04 -22.63 17.17
C GLU A 148 -9.35 -22.28 15.72
N MET A 149 -9.47 -23.30 14.85
CA MET A 149 -9.92 -23.12 13.47
C MET A 149 -11.35 -22.59 13.42
N GLN A 150 -12.28 -23.19 14.16
CA GLN A 150 -13.67 -22.73 14.22
C GLN A 150 -13.79 -21.31 14.78
N GLN A 151 -13.00 -20.98 15.81
CA GLN A 151 -12.96 -19.62 16.36
C GLN A 151 -12.44 -18.62 15.32
N ALA A 152 -11.37 -18.96 14.60
CA ALA A 152 -10.84 -18.12 13.54
C ALA A 152 -11.86 -17.92 12.40
N GLU A 153 -12.61 -18.97 12.02
CA GLU A 153 -13.69 -18.93 11.02
C GLU A 153 -14.84 -18.00 11.39
N ASN A 154 -15.09 -17.81 12.69
CA ASN A 154 -16.13 -16.93 13.18
C ASN A 154 -15.67 -15.48 13.40
N VAL A 155 -14.38 -15.16 13.19
CA VAL A 155 -13.90 -13.78 13.31
C VAL A 155 -14.50 -12.93 12.19
N PRO A 156 -15.23 -11.85 12.51
CA PRO A 156 -15.76 -10.95 11.49
C PRO A 156 -14.65 -10.37 10.62
N VAL A 157 -14.81 -10.51 9.32
CA VAL A 157 -13.86 -9.97 8.34
C VAL A 157 -14.34 -8.59 7.91
N HIS A 158 -13.56 -7.56 8.23
CA HIS A 158 -13.81 -6.20 7.77
C HIS A 158 -12.98 -5.89 6.52
N ASP A 159 -13.66 -5.51 5.43
CA ASP A 159 -13.04 -5.06 4.18
C ASP A 159 -13.45 -3.61 3.90
N GLU A 160 -12.53 -2.70 4.19
CA GLU A 160 -12.72 -1.26 4.00
C GLU A 160 -13.16 -0.88 2.57
N LEU A 161 -12.65 -1.57 1.53
CA LEU A 161 -13.04 -1.29 0.16
C LEU A 161 -14.50 -1.66 -0.10
N LYS A 162 -14.97 -2.79 0.44
CA LYS A 162 -16.39 -3.18 0.33
C LYS A 162 -17.29 -2.16 1.00
N ASP A 163 -16.86 -1.63 2.14
CA ASP A 163 -17.61 -0.61 2.87
C ASP A 163 -17.65 0.72 2.11
N VAL A 164 -16.53 1.14 1.53
CA VAL A 164 -16.46 2.32 0.66
C VAL A 164 -17.33 2.12 -0.58
N ASN A 165 -17.21 0.99 -1.27
CA ASN A 165 -17.98 0.73 -2.49
C ASN A 165 -19.49 0.64 -2.21
N ARG A 166 -19.90 0.10 -1.06
CA ARG A 166 -21.30 0.09 -0.64
C ARG A 166 -21.87 1.49 -0.46
N LYS A 167 -21.06 2.44 0.03
CA LYS A 167 -21.50 3.82 0.33
C LYS A 167 -21.36 4.77 -0.87
N HIS A 168 -20.33 4.59 -1.69
CA HIS A 168 -19.91 5.55 -2.71
C HIS A 168 -19.91 4.98 -4.13
N GLY A 169 -20.27 3.70 -4.29
CA GLY A 169 -20.17 2.97 -5.56
C GLY A 169 -18.76 2.46 -5.83
N GLU A 170 -18.64 1.57 -6.81
CA GLU A 170 -17.34 1.15 -7.32
C GLU A 170 -16.71 2.26 -8.15
N PRO A 171 -15.37 2.43 -8.10
CA PRO A 171 -14.70 3.43 -8.91
C PRO A 171 -14.85 3.10 -10.40
N PRO A 172 -15.26 4.06 -11.24
CA PRO A 172 -15.29 3.87 -12.68
C PRO A 172 -13.92 3.52 -13.25
N GLU A 173 -13.90 2.65 -14.26
CA GLU A 173 -12.66 2.13 -14.86
C GLU A 173 -11.85 3.23 -15.58
N ASP A 174 -12.52 4.18 -16.22
CA ASP A 174 -11.90 5.36 -16.84
C ASP A 174 -11.16 6.24 -15.83
N LEU A 175 -11.63 6.23 -14.58
CA LEU A 175 -10.99 6.94 -13.48
C LEU A 175 -9.78 6.15 -12.95
N LEU A 176 -9.86 4.82 -12.85
CA LEU A 176 -8.76 3.99 -12.35
C LEU A 176 -7.59 3.88 -13.34
N ARG A 177 -7.85 3.84 -14.64
CA ARG A 177 -6.82 3.70 -15.68
C ARG A 177 -5.62 4.66 -15.54
N PRO A 178 -5.79 6.00 -15.41
CA PRO A 178 -4.65 6.90 -15.23
C PRO A 178 -3.88 6.64 -13.91
N ILE A 179 -4.56 6.17 -12.87
CA ILE A 179 -3.96 5.82 -11.58
C ILE A 179 -3.13 4.54 -11.70
N ARG A 180 -3.65 3.52 -12.39
CA ARG A 180 -2.91 2.28 -12.69
C ARG A 180 -1.65 2.56 -13.50
N ARG A 181 -1.74 3.43 -14.52
CA ARG A 181 -0.58 3.88 -15.30
C ARG A 181 0.47 4.57 -14.44
N PHE A 182 0.05 5.43 -13.51
CA PHE A 182 0.96 6.05 -12.55
C PHE A 182 1.69 5.01 -11.68
N TYR A 183 0.97 3.96 -11.21
CA TYR A 183 1.57 2.93 -10.37
C TYR A 183 2.34 1.83 -11.13
N ALA A 184 2.10 1.68 -12.44
CA ALA A 184 2.69 0.64 -13.28
C ALA A 184 4.23 0.45 -13.12
N PRO A 185 5.08 1.49 -13.13
CA PRO A 185 6.51 1.31 -12.90
C PRO A 185 6.83 0.73 -11.51
N PHE A 186 6.08 1.10 -10.48
CA PHE A 186 6.25 0.58 -9.12
C PHE A 186 5.76 -0.86 -9.00
N ASN A 187 4.63 -1.19 -9.64
CA ASN A 187 4.09 -2.55 -9.69
C ASN A 187 5.04 -3.50 -10.43
N ARG A 188 5.64 -3.08 -11.55
CA ARG A 188 6.70 -3.85 -12.24
C ARG A 188 7.95 -4.04 -11.38
N ALA A 189 8.34 -3.04 -10.60
CA ALA A 189 9.44 -3.17 -9.65
C ALA A 189 9.10 -4.14 -8.50
N LEU A 190 7.85 -4.12 -8.03
CA LEU A 190 7.34 -4.99 -6.98
C LEU A 190 7.25 -6.45 -7.45
N ALA A 191 6.68 -6.69 -8.63
CA ALA A 191 6.57 -8.02 -9.24
C ALA A 191 7.95 -8.68 -9.38
N ARG A 192 8.97 -7.92 -9.80
CA ARG A 192 10.36 -8.41 -9.86
C ARG A 192 10.93 -8.72 -8.47
N LEU A 193 10.67 -7.85 -7.48
CA LEU A 193 11.15 -8.03 -6.10
C LEU A 193 10.54 -9.28 -5.45
N GLN A 194 9.25 -9.53 -5.68
CA GLN A 194 8.50 -10.65 -5.09
C GLN A 194 8.50 -11.92 -5.96
N ARG A 195 9.02 -11.83 -7.20
CA ARG A 195 8.92 -12.88 -8.23
C ARG A 195 7.46 -13.35 -8.43
N ASP A 196 6.55 -12.38 -8.46
CA ASP A 196 5.10 -12.59 -8.55
C ASP A 196 4.52 -11.75 -9.68
N SER A 197 4.23 -12.39 -10.83
CA SER A 197 3.61 -11.74 -11.98
C SER A 197 2.17 -11.32 -11.71
N GLY A 198 1.53 -11.87 -10.68
CA GLY A 198 0.18 -11.50 -10.26
C GLY A 198 0.05 -10.03 -9.84
N LEU A 199 1.17 -9.34 -9.60
CA LEU A 199 1.24 -7.92 -9.24
C LEU A 199 1.29 -6.97 -10.45
N VAL A 200 1.15 -7.51 -11.68
CA VAL A 200 1.06 -6.75 -12.94
C VAL A 200 -0.01 -7.31 -13.89
N THR A 201 -0.88 -8.20 -13.41
CA THR A 201 -1.94 -8.87 -14.20
C THR A 201 -3.30 -8.75 -13.51
N GLY A 202 -4.39 -8.96 -14.25
CA GLY A 202 -5.74 -8.87 -13.69
C GLY A 202 -6.03 -7.45 -13.22
N ASP A 203 -6.52 -7.30 -11.98
CA ASP A 203 -6.86 -5.99 -11.40
C ASP A 203 -5.66 -5.01 -11.34
N TRP A 204 -4.43 -5.56 -11.37
CA TRP A 204 -3.17 -4.82 -11.32
C TRP A 204 -2.58 -4.47 -12.70
N ALA A 205 -3.27 -4.83 -13.78
CA ALA A 205 -2.83 -4.57 -15.15
C ALA A 205 -2.90 -3.07 -15.51
N GLU A 206 -2.15 -2.66 -16.52
CA GLU A 206 -2.07 -1.26 -16.98
C GLU A 206 -3.23 -0.84 -17.92
N GLU A 207 -4.05 -1.80 -18.37
CA GLU A 207 -5.08 -1.65 -19.42
C GLU A 207 -6.44 -1.15 -18.91
#